data_AF-A0A7H8XL64-F1
#
_entry.id   AF-A0A7H8XL64-F1
#
_cell.length_a   1.000
_cell.length_b   1.000
_cell.length_c   1.000
_cell.angle_alpha   90.00
_cell.angle_beta   90.00
_cell.angle_gamma   90.00
#
_symmetry.space_group_name_H-M   'P 1'
#
loop_
_entity.id
_entity.type
_entity.pdbx_description
1 polymer ?
#
loop_
_entity_poly.entity_id
_entity_poly.type
_entity_poly.pdbx_seq_one_letter_code
_entity_poly.pdbx_strand_id
1 'polypeptide(L)'
;MPSPRGDFGATVVEVELSRDYDPAAARLPGMALGTRRLVGPCGETVAGWYAAGARHARLAHPVDLCADADARAARSLLLVRELTARGIAVDWTARCRDGCHGGDLFTHLCPPSRLDGDATGTVAARWRAAFFLGRCVYRRGPGFVEVRDRRSGALEVVTIDEPGHLAAIAPLAEGVAATAVPADVRRDLVGAHLVAEQAGHLWWLPTRAHRWPFPALIV
;
A
#
# COMPACT_ATOMS: atom_id res chain seq x y z
N MET A 1 7.83 -10.03 -22.54
CA MET A 1 6.95 -9.02 -23.16
C MET A 1 6.44 -8.13 -22.04
N PRO A 2 6.58 -6.80 -22.11
CA PRO A 2 5.94 -5.94 -21.11
C PRO A 2 4.41 -6.11 -21.23
N SER A 3 3.76 -6.42 -20.11
CA SER A 3 2.30 -6.50 -20.01
C SER A 3 1.66 -5.21 -20.56
N PRO A 4 0.49 -5.30 -21.20
CA PRO A 4 -0.18 -4.11 -21.73
C PRO A 4 -0.34 -3.08 -20.61
N ARG A 5 -0.06 -1.82 -20.95
CA ARG A 5 -0.27 -0.64 -20.09
C ARG A 5 -1.78 -0.47 -19.89
N GLY A 6 -2.37 -1.32 -19.05
CA GLY A 6 -3.76 -1.20 -18.65
C GLY A 6 -3.95 0.11 -17.90
N ASP A 7 -5.11 0.74 -18.09
CA ASP A 7 -5.50 1.89 -17.27
C ASP A 7 -5.53 1.44 -15.79
N PHE A 8 -4.61 1.98 -15.02
CA PHE A 8 -4.45 1.66 -13.61
C PHE A 8 -5.71 1.99 -12.83
N GLY A 9 -6.44 3.06 -13.17
CA GLY A 9 -7.71 3.42 -12.53
C GLY A 9 -8.88 2.51 -12.89
N ALA A 10 -8.89 1.98 -14.11
CA ALA A 10 -9.91 1.06 -14.60
C ALA A 10 -9.69 -0.40 -14.16
N THR A 11 -8.48 -0.72 -13.70
CA THR A 11 -8.16 -2.07 -13.22
C THR A 11 -9.00 -2.39 -11.97
N VAL A 12 -9.78 -3.47 -12.03
CA VAL A 12 -10.68 -3.82 -10.93
C VAL A 12 -9.96 -4.74 -9.95
N VAL A 13 -10.05 -4.42 -8.66
CA VAL A 13 -9.60 -5.32 -7.57
C VAL A 13 -10.82 -5.69 -6.72
N GLU A 14 -11.04 -6.99 -6.54
CA GLU A 14 -12.10 -7.51 -5.67
C GLU A 14 -11.57 -7.76 -4.27
N VAL A 15 -12.38 -7.42 -3.28
CA VAL A 15 -12.06 -7.56 -1.86
C VAL A 15 -13.30 -7.96 -1.08
N GLU A 16 -13.17 -8.95 -0.21
CA GLU A 16 -14.21 -9.29 0.77
C GLU A 16 -14.00 -8.47 2.02
N LEU A 17 -15.07 -7.86 2.55
CA LEU A 17 -14.99 -6.99 3.72
C LEU A 17 -15.80 -7.56 4.88
N SER A 18 -15.27 -7.39 6.09
CA SER A 18 -15.95 -7.74 7.35
C SER A 18 -15.66 -6.73 8.45
N ARG A 19 -16.54 -6.72 9.47
CA ARG A 19 -16.42 -5.88 10.67
C ARG A 19 -15.42 -6.42 11.70
N ASP A 20 -14.96 -7.65 11.52
CA ASP A 20 -14.01 -8.33 12.38
C ASP A 20 -13.07 -9.21 11.55
N TYR A 21 -11.86 -9.43 12.06
CA TYR A 21 -10.84 -10.26 11.44
C TYR A 21 -10.94 -11.74 11.86
N ASP A 22 -11.62 -12.05 12.96
CA ASP A 22 -11.89 -13.43 13.37
C ASP A 22 -12.87 -14.10 12.37
N PRO A 23 -12.48 -15.21 11.70
CA PRO A 23 -13.34 -15.93 10.77
C PRO A 23 -14.65 -16.46 11.37
N ALA A 24 -14.69 -16.74 12.68
CA ALA A 24 -15.90 -17.13 13.38
C ALA A 24 -16.83 -15.92 13.56
N ALA A 25 -16.29 -14.79 14.05
CA ALA A 25 -17.06 -13.56 14.20
C ALA A 25 -17.58 -13.03 12.85
N ALA A 26 -16.76 -13.11 11.79
CA ALA A 26 -17.12 -12.66 10.45
C ALA A 26 -18.35 -13.38 9.85
N ARG A 27 -18.67 -14.59 10.33
CA ARG A 27 -19.85 -15.38 9.90
C ARG A 27 -21.14 -15.05 10.66
N LEU A 28 -21.06 -14.25 11.73
CA LEU A 28 -22.27 -13.82 12.45
C LEU A 28 -23.11 -12.85 11.61
N PRO A 29 -24.45 -12.82 11.79
CA PRO A 29 -25.31 -11.88 11.09
C PRO A 29 -24.84 -10.42 11.24
N GLY A 30 -24.73 -9.71 10.11
CA GLY A 30 -24.31 -8.31 10.09
C GLY A 30 -22.79 -8.05 10.16
N MET A 31 -21.97 -9.09 10.33
CA MET A 31 -20.50 -8.96 10.41
C MET A 31 -19.82 -8.98 9.05
N ALA A 32 -20.35 -9.76 8.09
CA ALA A 32 -19.93 -9.70 6.70
C ALA A 32 -20.49 -8.44 6.02
N LEU A 33 -19.61 -7.68 5.36
CA LEU A 33 -20.01 -6.57 4.48
C LEU A 33 -20.08 -7.02 3.02
N GLY A 34 -19.61 -8.23 2.72
CA GLY A 34 -19.65 -8.87 1.41
C GLY A 34 -18.51 -8.44 0.48
N THR A 35 -18.54 -8.95 -0.74
CA THR A 35 -17.56 -8.60 -1.78
C THR A 35 -17.79 -7.18 -2.28
N ARG A 36 -16.70 -6.44 -2.43
CA ARG A 36 -16.66 -5.10 -3.02
C ARG A 36 -15.62 -5.07 -4.14
N ARG A 37 -15.84 -4.14 -5.06
CA ARG A 37 -14.95 -3.89 -6.20
C ARG A 37 -14.34 -2.51 -6.01
N LEU A 38 -13.02 -2.44 -6.02
CA LEU A 38 -12.30 -1.19 -6.15
C LEU A 38 -12.40 -0.73 -7.61
N VAL A 39 -13.08 0.39 -7.84
CA VAL A 39 -13.21 1.09 -9.12
C VAL A 39 -12.93 2.57 -8.86
N GLY A 40 -12.10 3.23 -9.69
CA GLY A 40 -11.80 4.65 -9.51
C GLY A 40 -10.82 4.94 -8.34
N PRO A 41 -10.94 6.09 -7.66
CA PRO A 41 -10.00 6.48 -6.60
C PRO A 41 -10.03 5.52 -5.40
N CYS A 42 -8.86 5.01 -5.02
CA CYS A 42 -8.71 4.07 -3.92
C CYS A 42 -8.85 4.74 -2.55
N GLY A 43 -8.27 5.93 -2.36
CA GLY A 43 -8.30 6.61 -1.07
C GLY A 43 -9.73 6.91 -0.57
N GLU A 44 -10.58 7.43 -1.46
CA GLU A 44 -11.98 7.72 -1.16
C GLU A 44 -12.82 6.44 -0.98
N THR A 45 -12.61 5.46 -1.84
CA THR A 45 -13.31 4.17 -1.77
C THR A 45 -13.07 3.47 -0.43
N VAL A 46 -11.80 3.39 0.00
CA VAL A 46 -11.45 2.76 1.29
C VAL A 46 -11.93 3.60 2.47
N ALA A 47 -11.98 4.93 2.35
CA ALA A 47 -12.61 5.78 3.36
C ALA A 47 -14.09 5.42 3.56
N GLY A 48 -14.83 5.23 2.47
CA GLY A 48 -16.22 4.81 2.51
C GLY A 48 -16.41 3.45 3.17
N TRP A 49 -15.57 2.46 2.85
CA TRP A 49 -15.61 1.15 3.50
C TRP A 49 -15.32 1.22 4.99
N TYR A 50 -14.34 2.04 5.40
CA TYR A 50 -14.01 2.26 6.79
C TYR A 50 -15.19 2.85 7.58
N ALA A 51 -15.85 3.86 7.00
CA ALA A 51 -17.03 4.51 7.57
C ALA A 51 -18.23 3.56 7.66
N ALA A 52 -18.39 2.65 6.70
CA ALA A 52 -19.40 1.57 6.77
C ALA A 52 -19.08 0.50 7.84
N GLY A 53 -17.86 0.54 8.40
CA GLY A 53 -17.42 -0.28 9.52
C GLY A 53 -16.54 -1.46 9.15
N ALA A 54 -15.93 -1.46 7.96
CA ALA A 54 -14.91 -2.46 7.62
C ALA A 54 -13.72 -2.37 8.59
N ARG A 55 -13.31 -3.52 9.13
CA ARG A 55 -12.12 -3.68 9.98
C ARG A 55 -11.20 -4.80 9.51
N HIS A 56 -11.69 -5.63 8.59
CA HIS A 56 -10.92 -6.65 7.93
C HIS A 56 -11.26 -6.69 6.43
N ALA A 57 -10.27 -7.00 5.62
CA ALA A 57 -10.33 -7.10 4.19
C ALA A 57 -9.58 -8.35 3.71
N ARG A 58 -10.17 -9.13 2.80
CA ARG A 58 -9.53 -10.31 2.20
C ARG A 58 -9.39 -10.13 0.69
N LEU A 59 -8.17 -10.32 0.20
CA LEU A 59 -7.85 -10.37 -1.24
C LEU A 59 -7.83 -11.82 -1.69
N ALA A 60 -8.71 -12.18 -2.64
CA ALA A 60 -8.85 -13.56 -3.12
C ALA A 60 -7.67 -14.03 -3.98
N HIS A 61 -6.97 -13.12 -4.64
CA HIS A 61 -5.91 -13.45 -5.59
C HIS A 61 -4.52 -13.09 -5.04
N PRO A 62 -3.50 -13.93 -5.28
CA PRO A 62 -2.13 -13.60 -4.95
C PRO A 62 -1.67 -12.30 -5.62
N VAL A 63 -0.96 -11.48 -4.87
CA VAL A 63 -0.44 -10.17 -5.29
C VAL A 63 1.06 -10.28 -5.53
N ASP A 64 1.47 -9.96 -6.75
CA ASP A 64 2.87 -10.03 -7.16
C ASP A 64 3.69 -8.83 -6.67
N LEU A 65 4.87 -9.10 -6.11
CA LEU A 65 5.77 -8.09 -5.56
C LEU A 65 6.86 -7.65 -6.53
N CYS A 66 7.11 -8.39 -7.60
CA CYS A 66 8.21 -8.15 -8.51
C CYS A 66 8.06 -6.81 -9.26
N ALA A 67 9.17 -6.26 -9.75
CA ALA A 67 9.17 -5.01 -10.52
C ALA A 67 8.39 -5.12 -11.84
N ASP A 68 8.35 -6.33 -12.42
CA ASP A 68 7.61 -6.65 -13.64
C ASP A 68 6.12 -6.99 -13.40
N ALA A 69 5.63 -6.83 -12.16
CA ALA A 69 4.25 -7.10 -11.80
C ALA A 69 3.26 -6.30 -12.66
N ASP A 70 2.09 -6.90 -12.91
CA ASP A 70 1.04 -6.28 -13.71
C ASP A 70 0.29 -5.15 -12.95
N ALA A 71 -0.57 -4.43 -13.69
CA ALA A 71 -1.33 -3.33 -13.13
C ALA A 71 -2.28 -3.77 -12.00
N ARG A 72 -2.78 -5.02 -12.02
CA ARG A 72 -3.66 -5.54 -10.98
C ARG A 72 -2.91 -5.77 -9.68
N ALA A 73 -1.70 -6.33 -9.74
CA ALA A 73 -0.84 -6.52 -8.59
C ALA A 73 -0.45 -5.17 -7.96
N ALA A 74 0.03 -4.23 -8.77
CA ALA A 74 0.38 -2.89 -8.31
C ALA A 74 -0.82 -2.15 -7.67
N ARG A 75 -2.01 -2.26 -8.28
CA ARG A 75 -3.24 -1.68 -7.71
C ARG A 75 -3.72 -2.39 -6.45
N SER A 76 -3.47 -3.69 -6.34
CA SER A 76 -3.76 -4.44 -5.11
C SER A 76 -2.83 -3.98 -3.99
N LEU A 77 -1.55 -3.73 -4.25
CA LEU A 77 -0.61 -3.16 -3.27
C LEU A 77 -1.02 -1.74 -2.83
N LEU A 78 -1.47 -0.91 -3.77
CA LEU A 78 -2.05 0.40 -3.45
C LEU A 78 -3.27 0.26 -2.53
N LEU A 79 -4.16 -0.70 -2.81
CA LEU A 79 -5.29 -1.00 -1.93
C LEU A 79 -4.82 -1.46 -0.54
N VAL A 80 -3.83 -2.35 -0.45
CA VAL A 80 -3.24 -2.76 0.85
C VAL A 80 -2.68 -1.54 1.59
N ARG A 81 -2.02 -0.60 0.91
CA ARG A 81 -1.54 0.67 1.51
C ARG A 81 -2.69 1.48 2.12
N GLU A 82 -3.78 1.68 1.39
CA GLU A 82 -4.94 2.45 1.89
C GLU A 82 -5.67 1.79 3.05
N LEU A 83 -5.79 0.45 3.02
CA LEU A 83 -6.33 -0.35 4.12
C LEU A 83 -5.43 -0.26 5.36
N THR A 84 -4.11 -0.43 5.16
CA THR A 84 -3.09 -0.32 6.21
C THR A 84 -3.13 1.07 6.87
N ALA A 85 -3.21 2.14 6.08
CA ALA A 85 -3.28 3.52 6.57
C ALA A 85 -4.47 3.78 7.54
N ARG A 86 -5.53 2.98 7.43
CA ARG A 86 -6.73 3.06 8.29
C ARG A 86 -6.79 2.02 9.38
N GLY A 87 -5.76 1.17 9.51
CA GLY A 87 -5.73 0.08 10.46
C GLY A 87 -6.77 -1.01 10.18
N ILE A 88 -7.15 -1.21 8.92
CA ILE A 88 -7.94 -2.37 8.49
C ILE A 88 -6.98 -3.55 8.34
N ALA A 89 -7.26 -4.66 9.02
CA ALA A 89 -6.50 -5.89 8.87
C ALA A 89 -6.68 -6.46 7.46
N VAL A 90 -5.61 -6.95 6.84
CA VAL A 90 -5.64 -7.45 5.47
C VAL A 90 -5.19 -8.90 5.43
N ASP A 91 -6.07 -9.78 4.99
CA ASP A 91 -5.75 -11.17 4.67
C ASP A 91 -5.45 -11.28 3.17
N TRP A 92 -4.19 -11.51 2.83
CA TRP A 92 -3.74 -11.58 1.45
C TRP A 92 -2.52 -12.49 1.29
N THR A 93 -2.34 -12.98 0.06
CA THR A 93 -1.17 -13.77 -0.33
C THR A 93 -0.26 -12.90 -1.18
N ALA A 94 0.98 -12.72 -0.75
CA ALA A 94 2.02 -12.15 -1.58
C ALA A 94 2.67 -13.24 -2.44
N ARG A 95 3.16 -12.89 -3.62
CA ARG A 95 3.91 -13.78 -4.51
C ARG A 95 5.18 -13.10 -4.98
N CYS A 96 6.28 -13.84 -4.94
CA CYS A 96 7.55 -13.41 -5.47
C CYS A 96 8.11 -14.50 -6.39
N ARG A 97 8.46 -14.15 -7.64
CA ARG A 97 8.97 -15.11 -8.63
C ARG A 97 10.49 -15.11 -8.78
N ASP A 98 11.13 -13.99 -8.52
CA ASP A 98 12.55 -13.73 -8.79
C ASP A 98 13.41 -13.70 -7.52
N GLY A 99 12.83 -14.02 -6.36
CA GLY A 99 13.50 -13.93 -5.06
C GLY A 99 13.74 -12.51 -4.54
N CYS A 100 13.22 -11.45 -5.19
CA CYS A 100 13.38 -10.08 -4.68
C CYS A 100 12.60 -9.85 -3.38
N HIS A 101 11.49 -10.56 -3.21
CA HIS A 101 10.50 -10.43 -2.15
C HIS A 101 10.02 -8.98 -1.91
N GLY A 102 10.13 -8.12 -2.93
CA GLY A 102 9.87 -6.69 -2.84
C GLY A 102 10.88 -5.92 -1.97
N GLY A 103 11.97 -6.54 -1.53
CA GLY A 103 12.93 -5.97 -0.58
C GLY A 103 12.24 -5.43 0.68
N ASP A 104 12.76 -4.34 1.23
CA ASP A 104 12.14 -3.66 2.37
C ASP A 104 11.04 -2.67 1.95
N LEU A 105 10.81 -2.47 0.64
CA LEU A 105 9.92 -1.45 0.08
C LEU A 105 8.49 -1.55 0.59
N PHE A 106 7.99 -2.77 0.75
CA PHE A 106 6.60 -3.05 1.14
C PHE A 106 6.44 -3.44 2.60
N THR A 107 7.53 -3.52 3.38
CA THR A 107 7.49 -4.01 4.77
C THR A 107 6.66 -3.16 5.74
N HIS A 108 6.29 -1.95 5.32
CA HIS A 108 5.38 -1.05 6.04
C HIS A 108 3.89 -1.34 5.79
N LEU A 109 3.57 -2.19 4.81
CA LEU A 109 2.21 -2.65 4.55
C LEU A 109 1.82 -3.77 5.51
N CYS A 110 0.51 -3.94 5.77
CA CYS A 110 -0.01 -5.06 6.54
C CYS A 110 0.58 -6.38 5.99
N PRO A 111 1.28 -7.17 6.83
CA PRO A 111 2.05 -8.31 6.34
C PRO A 111 1.12 -9.34 5.71
N PRO A 112 1.55 -10.00 4.63
CA PRO A 112 0.74 -11.04 4.01
C PRO A 112 0.58 -12.25 4.94
N SER A 113 -0.59 -12.86 4.88
CA SER A 113 -0.87 -14.13 5.56
C SER A 113 0.05 -15.24 5.06
N ARG A 114 0.42 -15.18 3.78
CA ARG A 114 1.28 -16.13 3.08
C ARG A 114 2.15 -15.44 2.04
N LEU A 115 3.40 -15.87 1.89
CA LEU A 115 4.31 -15.42 0.85
C LEU A 115 4.72 -16.61 -0.03
N ASP A 116 4.18 -16.66 -1.25
CA ASP A 116 4.60 -17.65 -2.24
C ASP A 116 6.01 -17.31 -2.75
N GLY A 117 6.88 -18.32 -2.79
CA GLY A 117 8.31 -18.18 -3.08
C GLY A 117 9.20 -18.09 -1.83
N ASP A 118 8.64 -18.05 -0.61
CA ASP A 118 9.37 -18.07 0.66
C ASP A 118 9.29 -19.45 1.32
N ALA A 119 10.03 -20.42 0.78
CA ALA A 119 9.92 -21.84 1.17
C ALA A 119 10.15 -22.10 2.67
N THR A 120 10.99 -21.29 3.34
CA THR A 120 11.28 -21.41 4.77
C THR A 120 10.36 -20.56 5.64
N GLY A 121 9.54 -19.67 5.06
CA GLY A 121 8.70 -18.72 5.77
C GLY A 121 9.48 -17.60 6.49
N THR A 122 10.79 -17.50 6.25
CA THR A 122 11.68 -16.57 6.96
C THR A 122 11.36 -15.12 6.61
N VAL A 123 11.09 -14.85 5.34
CA VAL A 123 10.81 -13.48 4.87
C VAL A 123 9.47 -13.00 5.40
N ALA A 124 8.44 -13.85 5.34
CA ALA A 124 7.12 -13.54 5.89
C ALA A 124 7.16 -13.32 7.41
N ALA A 125 7.94 -14.13 8.14
CA ALA A 125 8.15 -13.94 9.57
C ALA A 125 8.85 -12.62 9.90
N ARG A 126 9.90 -12.27 9.15
CA ARG A 126 10.62 -10.99 9.30
C ARG A 126 9.71 -9.79 9.02
N TRP A 127 8.91 -9.85 7.97
CA TRP A 127 7.93 -8.79 7.66
C TRP A 127 6.96 -8.59 8.83
N ARG A 128 6.37 -9.67 9.37
CA ARG A 128 5.49 -9.59 10.54
C ARG A 128 6.19 -9.01 11.77
N ALA A 129 7.41 -9.42 12.05
CA ALA A 129 8.18 -8.93 13.20
C ALA A 129 8.54 -7.45 13.08
N ALA A 130 8.76 -6.98 11.84
CA ALA A 130 9.12 -5.60 11.55
C ALA A 130 7.89 -4.66 11.46
N PHE A 131 6.71 -5.20 11.15
CA PHE A 131 5.54 -4.39 10.86
C PHE A 131 4.98 -3.68 12.10
N PHE A 132 4.69 -2.39 11.94
CA PHE A 132 3.81 -1.62 12.81
C PHE A 132 3.15 -0.50 11.98
N LEU A 133 1.97 -0.06 12.41
CA LEU A 133 1.28 1.04 11.75
C LEU A 133 2.13 2.32 11.81
N GLY A 134 2.31 2.94 10.65
CA GLY A 134 3.12 4.15 10.52
C GLY A 134 4.61 3.90 10.32
N ARG A 135 5.04 2.66 10.02
CA ARG A 135 6.44 2.34 9.67
C ARG A 135 6.98 3.16 8.50
N CYS A 136 6.14 3.48 7.51
CA CYS A 136 6.42 4.48 6.47
C CYS A 136 5.14 5.30 6.28
N VAL A 137 5.16 6.53 6.76
CA VAL A 137 3.98 7.40 6.91
C VAL A 137 4.29 8.81 6.46
N TYR A 138 3.29 9.49 5.89
CA TYR A 138 3.39 10.90 5.59
C TYR A 138 2.25 11.72 6.18
N ARG A 139 2.55 12.99 6.44
CA ARG A 139 1.57 14.03 6.76
C ARG A 139 1.73 15.20 5.79
N ARG A 140 0.64 15.89 5.53
CA ARG A 140 0.65 17.14 4.75
C ARG A 140 0.49 18.32 5.69
N GLY A 141 1.49 19.20 5.68
CA GLY A 141 1.45 20.49 6.36
C GLY A 141 1.18 21.64 5.38
N PRO A 142 1.11 22.89 5.86
CA PRO A 142 1.02 24.06 5.00
C PRO A 142 2.30 24.20 4.17
N GLY A 143 2.22 23.94 2.86
CA GLY A 143 3.34 24.10 1.94
C GLY A 143 4.40 22.98 1.97
N PHE A 144 4.17 21.88 2.70
CA PHE A 144 5.11 20.75 2.70
C PHE A 144 4.41 19.41 2.95
N VAL A 145 5.11 18.33 2.61
CA VAL A 145 4.83 16.96 3.05
C VAL A 145 6.03 16.43 3.81
N GLU A 146 5.80 15.87 4.98
CA GLU A 146 6.84 15.21 5.77
C GLU A 146 6.57 13.70 5.76
N VAL A 147 7.56 12.93 5.32
CA VAL A 147 7.59 11.47 5.39
C VAL A 147 8.48 11.05 6.54
N ARG A 148 7.97 10.16 7.39
CA ARG A 148 8.76 9.41 8.36
C ARG A 148 8.85 7.97 7.89
N ASP A 149 10.06 7.48 7.69
CA ASP A 149 10.31 6.15 7.17
C ASP A 149 11.26 5.37 8.08
N ARG A 150 10.84 4.18 8.50
CA ARG A 150 11.62 3.25 9.32
C ARG A 150 11.87 1.92 8.61
N ARG A 151 11.63 1.83 7.30
CA ARG A 151 11.79 0.56 6.56
C ARG A 151 13.22 0.03 6.63
N SER A 152 14.23 0.91 6.58
CA SER A 152 15.66 0.58 6.73
C SER A 152 16.09 0.23 8.16
N GLY A 153 15.21 0.39 9.16
CA GLY A 153 15.51 0.19 10.57
C GLY A 153 15.85 1.49 11.33
N ALA A 154 16.45 2.48 10.68
CA ALA A 154 16.63 3.82 11.23
C ALA A 154 15.44 4.72 10.85
N LEU A 155 15.14 5.74 11.66
CA LEU A 155 14.17 6.76 11.30
C LEU A 155 14.80 7.76 10.32
N GLU A 156 14.34 7.70 9.08
CA GLU A 156 14.58 8.72 8.05
C GLU A 156 13.41 9.71 8.02
N VAL A 157 13.70 11.01 7.96
CA VAL A 157 12.70 12.07 7.82
C VAL A 157 12.96 12.81 6.52
N VAL A 158 12.02 12.73 5.59
CA VAL A 158 12.08 13.42 4.30
C VAL A 158 11.03 14.53 4.29
N THR A 159 11.48 15.77 4.17
CA THR A 159 10.60 16.92 3.93
C THR A 159 10.61 17.24 2.44
N ILE A 160 9.41 17.35 1.86
CA ILE A 160 9.17 17.72 0.48
C ILE A 160 8.44 19.05 0.52
N ASP A 161 9.04 20.11 -0.01
CA ASP A 161 8.43 21.45 -0.07
C ASP A 161 8.51 22.07 -1.47
N GLU A 162 9.18 21.41 -2.40
CA GLU A 162 9.28 21.82 -3.79
C GLU A 162 7.92 21.69 -4.49
N PRO A 163 7.40 22.76 -5.14
CA PRO A 163 6.06 22.77 -5.73
C PRO A 163 5.80 21.62 -6.73
N GLY A 164 6.81 21.26 -7.53
CA GLY A 164 6.71 20.17 -8.52
C GLY A 164 6.52 18.80 -7.86
N HIS A 165 7.29 18.51 -6.81
CA HIS A 165 7.18 17.27 -6.05
C HIS A 165 5.86 17.23 -5.28
N LEU A 166 5.45 18.33 -4.65
CA LEU A 166 4.17 18.43 -3.94
C LEU A 166 2.96 18.20 -4.86
N ALA A 167 3.01 18.71 -6.10
CA ALA A 167 1.95 18.53 -7.09
C ALA A 167 1.85 17.06 -7.55
N ALA A 168 2.96 16.32 -7.57
CA ALA A 168 2.99 14.92 -7.99
C ALA A 168 2.39 13.95 -6.95
N ILE A 169 2.40 14.29 -5.65
CA ILE A 169 1.99 13.37 -4.58
C ILE A 169 0.53 12.92 -4.71
N ALA A 170 -0.40 13.82 -5.04
CA ALA A 170 -1.82 13.46 -5.12
C ALA A 170 -2.12 12.47 -6.26
N PRO A 171 -1.64 12.68 -7.51
CA PRO A 171 -1.69 11.66 -8.55
C PRO A 171 -1.00 10.35 -8.18
N LEU A 172 0.20 10.42 -7.59
CA LEU A 172 0.94 9.23 -7.15
C LEU A 172 0.18 8.44 -6.07
N ALA A 173 -0.58 9.11 -5.19
CA ALA A 173 -1.40 8.44 -4.20
C ALA A 173 -2.47 7.55 -4.85
N GLU A 174 -2.99 7.90 -6.02
CA GLU A 174 -3.99 7.09 -6.73
C GLU A 174 -3.39 6.17 -7.82
N GLY A 175 -2.09 6.31 -8.05
CA GLY A 175 -1.38 5.64 -9.14
C GLY A 175 -1.51 6.43 -10.44
N VAL A 176 -0.38 6.71 -11.08
CA VAL A 176 -0.32 7.55 -12.28
C VAL A 176 0.67 6.96 -13.29
N ALA A 177 0.43 7.16 -14.58
CA ALA A 177 1.38 6.76 -15.61
C ALA A 177 2.76 7.39 -15.36
N ALA A 178 3.83 6.61 -15.49
CA ALA A 178 5.19 7.07 -15.21
C ALA A 178 5.63 8.24 -16.11
N THR A 179 5.01 8.40 -17.28
CA THR A 179 5.24 9.49 -18.23
C THR A 179 4.52 10.79 -17.88
N ALA A 180 3.54 10.75 -16.97
CA ALA A 180 2.82 11.94 -16.52
C ALA A 180 3.51 12.64 -15.33
N VAL A 181 4.56 12.05 -14.78
CA VAL A 181 5.41 12.65 -13.75
C VAL A 181 6.68 13.17 -14.41
N PRO A 182 7.10 14.43 -14.15
CA PRO A 182 8.37 14.97 -14.63
C PRO A 182 9.54 14.04 -14.29
N ALA A 183 10.50 13.89 -15.21
CA ALA A 183 11.54 12.86 -15.11
C ALA A 183 12.50 13.09 -13.93
N ASP A 184 12.77 14.35 -13.59
CA ASP A 184 13.53 14.77 -12.41
C ASP A 184 12.78 14.42 -11.12
N VAL A 185 11.50 14.81 -11.00
CA VAL A 185 10.65 14.47 -9.84
C VAL A 185 10.56 12.95 -9.67
N ARG A 186 10.36 12.20 -10.76
CA ARG A 186 10.33 10.73 -10.73
C ARG A 186 11.65 10.16 -10.20
N ARG A 187 12.79 10.59 -10.76
CA ARG A 187 14.11 10.11 -10.35
C ARG A 187 14.34 10.34 -8.86
N ASP A 188 14.01 11.53 -8.36
CA ASP A 188 14.26 11.90 -6.97
C ASP A 188 13.38 11.07 -6.02
N LEU A 189 12.09 10.92 -6.34
CA LEU A 189 11.16 10.12 -5.52
C LEU A 189 11.47 8.61 -5.56
N VAL A 190 11.91 8.08 -6.70
CA VAL A 190 12.37 6.69 -6.83
C VAL A 190 13.65 6.49 -6.03
N GLY A 191 14.62 7.42 -6.15
CA GLY A 191 15.88 7.37 -5.40
C GLY A 191 15.68 7.44 -3.88
N ALA A 192 14.66 8.19 -3.43
CA ALA A 192 14.25 8.24 -2.04
C ALA A 192 13.38 7.04 -1.60
N HIS A 193 13.14 6.07 -2.49
CA HIS A 193 12.28 4.90 -2.26
C HIS A 193 10.84 5.25 -1.83
N LEU A 194 10.33 6.42 -2.22
CA LEU A 194 8.98 6.91 -1.85
C LEU A 194 7.90 6.50 -2.85
N VAL A 195 8.29 5.99 -4.02
CA VAL A 195 7.39 5.48 -5.05
C VAL A 195 7.86 4.12 -5.55
N ALA A 196 6.91 3.27 -5.95
CA ALA A 196 7.20 2.06 -6.71
C ALA A 196 6.74 2.24 -8.16
N GLU A 197 7.49 1.65 -9.09
CA GLU A 197 7.14 1.60 -10.51
C GLU A 197 6.81 0.17 -10.92
N GLN A 198 5.58 -0.07 -11.36
CA GLN A 198 5.09 -1.38 -11.82
C GLN A 198 4.11 -1.18 -12.97
N ALA A 199 4.18 -2.03 -14.00
CA ALA A 199 3.33 -1.93 -15.21
C ALA A 199 3.29 -0.53 -15.86
N GLY A 200 4.39 0.22 -15.83
CA GLY A 200 4.47 1.58 -16.39
C GLY A 200 3.74 2.65 -15.58
N HIS A 201 3.36 2.34 -14.34
CA HIS A 201 2.70 3.26 -13.41
C HIS A 201 3.55 3.45 -12.16
N LEU A 202 3.53 4.68 -11.65
CA LEU A 202 4.12 5.05 -10.38
C LEU A 202 3.02 5.17 -9.33
N TRP A 203 3.29 4.67 -8.13
CA TRP A 203 2.40 4.86 -7.00
C TRP A 203 3.16 5.15 -5.71
N TRP A 204 2.56 5.98 -4.87
CA TRP A 204 3.12 6.48 -3.61
C TRP A 204 3.16 5.39 -2.54
N LEU A 205 4.33 5.14 -1.94
CA LEU A 205 4.51 4.09 -0.94
C LEU A 205 4.07 4.53 0.47
N PRO A 206 4.43 5.72 0.98
CA PRO A 206 4.07 6.12 2.34
C PRO A 206 2.56 6.12 2.59
N THR A 207 2.16 5.58 3.74
CA THR A 207 0.76 5.60 4.19
C THR A 207 0.36 6.99 4.67
N ARG A 208 -0.88 7.42 4.42
CA ARG A 208 -1.36 8.70 4.95
C ARG A 208 -1.65 8.57 6.45
N ALA A 209 -1.15 9.49 7.26
CA ALA A 209 -1.55 9.59 8.66
C ALA A 209 -3.02 10.04 8.76
N HIS A 210 -3.94 9.11 9.05
CA HIS A 210 -5.35 9.43 9.35
C HIS A 210 -5.62 9.68 10.83
N ARG A 211 -4.77 9.10 11.69
CA ARG A 211 -4.81 9.25 13.14
C ARG A 211 -3.39 9.43 13.62
N TRP A 212 -3.15 10.49 14.39
CA TRP A 212 -1.86 10.66 15.02
C TRP A 212 -1.78 9.70 16.21
N PRO A 213 -0.82 8.76 16.25
CA PRO A 213 -0.63 7.97 17.44
C PRO A 213 -0.20 8.90 18.57
N PHE A 214 -0.85 8.78 19.73
CA PHE A 214 -0.47 9.49 20.95
C PHE A 214 -0.05 8.46 22.03
N PRO A 215 1.15 8.60 22.64
CA PRO A 215 2.18 9.58 22.29
C PRO A 215 2.68 9.35 20.85
N ALA A 216 3.28 10.38 20.24
CA ALA A 216 3.95 10.21 18.96
C ALA A 216 4.89 9.01 19.12
N LEU A 217 4.76 7.97 18.28
CA LEU A 217 5.52 6.72 18.44
C LEU A 217 7.02 7.03 18.45
N ILE A 218 7.59 7.16 19.65
CA ILE A 218 9.02 7.11 19.94
C ILE A 218 9.30 5.61 20.08
N VAL A 219 9.41 4.93 18.95
CA VAL A 219 9.96 3.58 18.85
C VAL A 219 11.12 3.62 17.89
#